data_AF-A0A352YZK9-F1
#
_entry.id   AF-A0A352YZK9-F1
#
_cell.length_a   1.000
_cell.length_b   1.000
_cell.length_c   1.000
_cell.angle_alpha   90.00
_cell.angle_beta   90.00
_cell.angle_gamma   90.00
#
_symmetry.space_group_name_H-M   'P 1'
#
loop_
_entity.id
_entity.type
_entity.pdbx_description
1 polymer ?
#
loop_
_entity_poly.entity_id
_entity_poly.type
_entity_poly.pdbx_seq_one_letter_code
_entity_poly.pdbx_strand_id
1 'polypeptide(L)'
;MKKSALLLASCLFIINIYAQQKNSEFRVWKIWDQAEHNAFTDIIKYEGKYYCTFREGGGHVPWPSGIDGKIRILVSKDGEKWKSAGLLEKYDF
;
A
#
# COMPACT_ATOMS: atom_id res chain seq x y z
N MET A 1 -12.19 -31.70 -43.92
CA MET A 1 -12.51 -32.10 -42.54
C MET A 1 -11.30 -32.04 -41.61
N LYS A 2 -10.20 -32.77 -41.85
CA LYS A 2 -9.01 -32.78 -40.96
C LYS A 2 -8.31 -31.43 -40.77
N LYS A 3 -8.16 -30.64 -41.85
CA LYS A 3 -7.53 -29.29 -41.79
C LYS A 3 -8.37 -28.28 -40.98
N SER A 4 -9.69 -28.34 -41.11
CA SER A 4 -10.63 -27.47 -40.38
C SER A 4 -10.65 -27.79 -38.89
N ALA A 5 -10.58 -29.08 -38.52
CA ALA A 5 -10.47 -29.51 -37.12
C ALA A 5 -9.15 -29.06 -36.47
N LEU A 6 -8.04 -29.10 -37.23
CA LEU A 6 -6.73 -28.63 -36.76
C LEU A 6 -6.73 -27.11 -36.51
N LEU A 7 -7.37 -26.34 -37.39
CA LEU A 7 -7.50 -24.88 -37.25
C LEU A 7 -8.36 -24.49 -36.03
N LEU A 8 -9.47 -25.20 -35.80
CA LEU A 8 -10.31 -25.00 -34.63
C LEU A 8 -9.58 -25.35 -33.33
N ALA A 9 -8.83 -26.45 -33.31
CA ALA A 9 -8.01 -26.83 -32.16
C ALA A 9 -6.93 -25.77 -31.85
N SER A 10 -6.27 -25.21 -32.88
CA SER A 10 -5.31 -24.13 -32.68
C SER A 10 -5.94 -22.84 -32.15
N CYS A 11 -7.13 -22.46 -32.65
CA CYS A 11 -7.85 -21.29 -32.15
C CYS A 11 -8.26 -21.47 -30.68
N LEU A 12 -8.78 -22.65 -30.32
CA LEU A 12 -9.14 -22.97 -28.94
C LEU A 12 -7.93 -22.98 -28.01
N PHE A 13 -6.77 -23.42 -28.49
CA PHE A 13 -5.52 -23.39 -27.72
C PHE A 13 -5.05 -21.96 -27.45
N ILE A 14 -5.10 -21.08 -28.45
CA ILE A 14 -4.74 -19.66 -28.31
C ILE A 14 -5.69 -18.95 -27.34
N ILE A 15 -7.01 -19.19 -27.45
CA ILE A 15 -8.01 -18.61 -26.54
C ILE A 15 -7.77 -19.04 -25.09
N ASN A 16 -7.41 -20.31 -24.86
CA ASN A 16 -7.07 -20.78 -23.52
C ASN A 16 -5.82 -20.09 -22.95
N ILE A 17 -4.77 -19.86 -23.75
CA ILE A 17 -3.58 -19.11 -23.30
C ILE A 17 -3.94 -17.68 -22.86
N TYR A 18 -4.76 -16.97 -23.64
CA TYR A 18 -5.21 -15.61 -23.29
C TYR A 18 -6.12 -15.59 -22.06
N ALA A 19 -6.97 -16.61 -21.87
CA ALA A 19 -7.83 -16.72 -20.69
C ALA A 19 -7.03 -17.01 -19.41
N GLN A 20 -5.86 -17.66 -19.52
CA GLN A 20 -5.08 -18.11 -18.37
C GLN A 20 -4.12 -17.06 -17.79
N GLN A 21 -4.03 -15.87 -18.40
CA GLN A 21 -3.13 -14.81 -17.93
C GLN A 21 -3.87 -13.68 -17.20
N LYS A 22 -4.33 -13.97 -15.99
CA LYS A 22 -4.67 -12.90 -15.03
C LYS A 22 -4.12 -13.22 -13.65
N ASN A 23 -2.80 -13.29 -13.56
CA ASN A 23 -2.12 -13.15 -12.28
C ASN A 23 -2.19 -11.68 -11.87
N SER A 24 -2.96 -11.36 -10.84
CA SER A 24 -2.88 -10.05 -10.19
C SER A 24 -1.54 -9.97 -9.45
N GLU A 25 -0.56 -9.30 -10.06
CA GLU A 25 0.65 -8.89 -9.35
C GLU A 25 0.25 -7.84 -8.30
N PHE A 26 0.45 -8.15 -7.02
CA PHE A 26 0.36 -7.15 -5.96
C PHE A 26 1.78 -6.72 -5.60
N ARG A 27 1.97 -5.41 -5.42
CA ARG A 27 3.23 -4.82 -4.99
C ARG A 27 3.08 -4.28 -3.58
N VAL A 28 4.14 -4.44 -2.78
CA VAL A 28 4.22 -3.91 -1.43
C VAL A 28 5.38 -2.93 -1.37
N TRP A 29 5.09 -1.71 -0.94
CA TRP A 29 6.08 -0.65 -0.77
C TRP A 29 6.21 -0.32 0.71
N LYS A 30 7.44 -0.13 1.18
CA LYS A 30 7.67 0.52 2.45
C LYS A 30 7.39 2.01 2.28
N ILE A 31 6.47 2.55 3.07
CA ILE A 31 6.03 3.95 2.96
C ILE A 31 6.59 4.86 4.06
N TRP A 32 7.12 4.27 5.15
CA TRP A 32 7.68 4.99 6.30
C TRP A 32 8.55 4.08 7.17
N ASP A 33 9.60 4.63 7.79
CA ASP A 33 10.49 3.96 8.75
C ASP A 33 11.27 4.91 9.66
N GLN A 34 10.74 6.11 9.93
CA GLN A 34 11.50 7.17 10.61
C GLN A 34 11.45 7.08 12.15
N ALA A 35 10.49 6.37 12.74
CA ALA A 35 10.42 6.12 14.18
C ALA A 35 10.60 4.63 14.51
N GLU A 36 11.00 4.34 15.74
CA GLU A 36 11.23 2.97 16.22
C GLU A 36 9.93 2.12 16.23
N HIS A 37 8.80 2.76 16.54
CA HIS A 37 7.48 2.11 16.54
C HIS A 37 6.48 2.91 15.72
N ASN A 38 6.00 2.32 14.61
CA ASN A 38 4.95 2.88 13.75
C ASN A 38 3.78 1.88 13.71
N ALA A 39 2.60 2.28 14.19
CA ALA A 39 1.45 1.37 14.32
C ALA A 39 0.10 2.12 14.33
N PHE A 40 -0.98 1.34 14.36
CA PHE A 40 -2.37 1.83 14.41
C PHE A 40 -2.75 2.65 13.16
N THR A 41 -2.53 2.03 12.00
CA THR A 41 -2.68 2.67 10.70
C THR A 41 -4.14 2.77 10.26
N ASP A 42 -4.49 3.89 9.63
CA ASP A 42 -5.70 4.07 8.83
C ASP A 42 -5.36 4.74 7.50
N ILE A 43 -6.20 4.54 6.48
CA ILE A 43 -6.01 5.09 5.13
C ILE A 43 -7.33 5.52 4.51
N ILE A 44 -7.37 6.75 3.99
CA ILE A 44 -8.51 7.29 3.25
C ILE A 44 -8.09 7.83 1.89
N LYS A 45 -9.06 8.03 1.01
CA LYS A 45 -8.89 8.77 -0.25
C LYS A 45 -9.74 10.03 -0.22
N TYR A 46 -9.11 11.18 -0.44
CA TYR A 46 -9.76 12.49 -0.44
C TYR A 46 -9.17 13.36 -1.55
N GLU A 47 -10.03 13.99 -2.35
CA GLU A 47 -9.63 14.86 -3.48
C GLU A 47 -8.54 14.25 -4.39
N GLY A 48 -8.71 12.98 -4.76
CA GLY A 48 -7.80 12.29 -5.67
C GLY A 48 -6.43 11.92 -5.07
N LYS A 49 -6.25 12.03 -3.74
CA LYS A 49 -5.02 11.64 -3.03
C LYS A 49 -5.32 10.63 -1.95
N TYR A 50 -4.36 9.76 -1.67
CA TYR A 50 -4.37 8.90 -0.49
C TYR A 50 -3.77 9.65 0.69
N TYR A 51 -4.42 9.53 1.85
CA TYR A 51 -3.90 9.97 3.13
C TYR A 51 -3.79 8.76 4.05
N CYS A 52 -2.60 8.49 4.54
CA CYS A 52 -2.32 7.39 5.47
C CYS A 52 -1.89 8.00 6.81
N THR A 53 -2.57 7.62 7.88
CA THR A 53 -2.31 8.10 9.23
C THR A 53 -1.91 6.96 10.14
N PHE A 54 -0.96 7.20 11.04
CA PHE A 54 -0.54 6.22 12.05
C PHE A 54 0.13 6.95 13.22
N ARG A 55 0.30 6.23 14.33
CA ARG A 55 1.09 6.70 15.46
C ARG A 55 2.55 6.34 15.23
N GLU A 56 3.44 7.30 15.42
CA GLU A 56 4.89 7.10 15.54
C GLU A 56 5.34 7.36 17.00
N GLY A 57 6.28 6.57 17.52
CA GLY A 57 6.81 6.71 18.88
C GLY A 57 7.99 5.77 19.15
N GLY A 58 8.51 5.74 20.39
CA GLY A 58 9.62 4.84 20.78
C GLY A 58 9.18 3.41 21.14
N GLY A 59 7.88 3.16 21.28
CA GLY A 59 7.34 1.85 21.62
C GLY A 59 5.82 1.80 21.55
N HIS A 60 5.25 0.64 21.88
CA HIS A 60 3.79 0.47 21.99
C HIS A 60 3.19 1.45 23.01
N VAL A 61 3.91 1.66 24.11
CA VAL A 61 3.71 2.72 25.11
C VAL A 61 5.01 3.54 25.26
N PRO A 62 4.97 4.76 25.84
CA PRO A 62 6.18 5.60 25.95
C PRO A 62 7.31 4.97 26.77
N TRP A 63 7.00 4.23 27.83
CA TRP A 63 8.01 3.48 28.59
C TRP A 63 8.49 2.24 27.82
N PRO A 64 9.79 1.88 27.81
CA PRO A 64 10.91 2.53 28.52
C PRO A 64 11.58 3.68 27.75
N SER A 65 11.22 3.91 26.48
CA SER A 65 11.88 4.91 25.62
C SER A 65 11.74 6.36 26.12
N GLY A 66 10.70 6.66 26.88
CA GLY A 66 10.31 8.03 27.26
C GLY A 66 9.75 8.87 26.10
N ILE A 67 9.59 8.29 24.91
CA ILE A 67 9.15 9.00 23.70
C ILE A 67 7.63 8.87 23.55
N ASP A 68 6.93 9.99 23.71
CA ASP A 68 5.49 10.06 23.51
C ASP A 68 5.09 9.79 22.05
N GLY A 69 3.84 9.33 21.90
CA GLY A 69 3.26 9.07 20.58
C GLY A 69 2.90 10.36 19.86
N LYS A 70 3.27 10.45 18.59
CA LYS A 70 2.88 11.51 17.66
C LYS A 70 2.06 10.92 16.53
N ILE A 71 1.16 11.71 15.94
CA ILE A 71 0.35 11.28 14.79
C ILE A 71 1.05 11.74 13.52
N ARG A 72 1.49 10.79 12.70
CA ARG A 72 2.03 11.04 11.36
C ARG A 72 0.89 11.01 10.35
N ILE A 73 0.90 11.97 9.43
CA ILE A 73 0.03 11.98 8.25
C ILE A 73 0.92 11.94 7.02
N LEU A 74 0.78 10.91 6.19
CA LEU A 74 1.40 10.82 4.88
C LEU A 74 0.39 11.07 3.79
N VAL A 75 0.86 11.60 2.65
CA VAL A 75 0.05 11.80 1.45
C VAL A 75 0.74 11.18 0.24
N SER A 76 -0.07 10.59 -0.64
CA SER A 76 0.38 10.07 -1.94
C SER A 76 -0.66 10.34 -3.02
N LYS A 77 -0.20 10.55 -4.27
CA LYS A 77 -1.08 10.65 -5.45
C LYS A 77 -1.28 9.30 -6.13
N ASP A 78 -0.29 8.41 -6.04
CA ASP A 78 -0.20 7.16 -6.81
C ASP A 78 -0.23 5.91 -5.93
N GLY A 79 -0.10 6.05 -4.61
CA GLY A 79 0.02 4.94 -3.66
C GLY A 79 1.43 4.33 -3.60
N GLU A 80 2.38 4.85 -4.38
CA GLU A 80 3.76 4.36 -4.46
C GLU A 80 4.73 5.34 -3.79
N LYS A 81 4.61 6.63 -4.10
CA LYS A 81 5.45 7.69 -3.55
C LYS A 81 4.72 8.41 -2.45
N TRP A 82 5.24 8.31 -1.24
CA TRP A 82 4.66 8.88 -0.03
C TRP A 82 5.54 10.00 0.51
N LYS A 83 4.90 11.04 1.06
CA LYS A 83 5.58 12.14 1.74
C LYS A 83 4.82 12.54 2.99
N SER A 84 5.52 13.09 3.98
CA SER A 84 4.89 13.66 5.16
C SER A 84 4.02 14.87 4.76
N ALA A 85 2.75 14.83 5.15
CA ALA A 85 1.81 15.93 5.05
C ALA A 85 1.67 16.69 6.39
N GLY A 86 1.90 16.00 7.51
CA GLY A 86 1.83 16.61 8.83
C GLY A 86 2.37 15.70 9.93
N LEU A 87 2.73 16.32 11.04
CA LEU A 87 3.03 15.69 12.32
C LEU A 87 2.18 16.41 13.38
N LEU A 88 1.34 15.68 14.09
CA LEU A 88 0.60 16.21 15.23
C LEU A 88 1.20 15.64 16.51
N GLU A 89 1.54 16.51 17.44
CA GLU A 89 2.10 16.16 18.74
C GLU A 89 1.46 17.02 19.82
N LYS A 90 1.49 16.53 21.06
CA LYS A 90 1.02 17.31 22.20
C LYS A 90 1.92 18.54 22.32
N TYR A 91 1.32 19.72 22.42
CA TYR A 91 2.05 20.92 22.81
C TYR A 91 2.33 20.89 24.32
N ASP A 92 3.53 21.30 24.73
CA ASP A 92 3.86 21.48 26.14
C ASP A 92 3.49 22.91 26.55
N PHE A 93 2.66 23.02 27.58
CA PHE A 93 2.28 24.27 28.25
C PHE A 93 2.98 24.33 29.61
#